data_AF-A0A914MMB6-F1
#
_entry.id   AF-A0A914MMB6-F1
#
_cell.length_a   1.000
_cell.length_b   1.000
_cell.length_c   1.000
_cell.angle_alpha   90.00
_cell.angle_beta   90.00
_cell.angle_gamma   90.00
#
_symmetry.space_group_name_H-M   'P 1'
#
loop_
_entity.id
_entity.type
_entity.pdbx_description
1 polymer ?
#
loop_
_entity_poly.entity_id
_entity_poly.type
_entity_poly.pdbx_seq_one_letter_code
_entity_poly.pdbx_strand_id
1 'polypeptide(L)'
;MGGAFLLINKNSAPSINGNSNLFDQKVDSFNRCISHSNCDFCTTDELCGFCEKKGNNGRGFCLPKDHFNADIRSITGPCSSKNSTNGLHFIENIEYEWNENCHTDTKYTILPILLMVIFLCSFAIGYAPLPWVLNAEFYPLWARSTCVSLTTFCNWEFNLIVSLTFLTLTQEATKI
;
A
#
# COMPACT_ATOMS: atom_id res chain seq x y z
N MET A 1 5.53 -9.49 7.67
CA MET A 1 5.29 -8.05 7.40
C MET A 1 3.86 -7.58 7.70
N GLY A 2 2.83 -8.44 7.66
CA GLY A 2 1.43 -8.01 7.91
C GLY A 2 1.17 -7.27 9.24
N GLY A 3 1.86 -7.63 10.33
CA GLY A 3 1.71 -6.93 11.61
C GLY A 3 2.13 -5.45 11.58
N ALA A 4 3.10 -5.09 10.74
CA ALA A 4 3.53 -3.70 10.59
C ALA A 4 2.45 -2.87 9.86
N PHE A 5 1.86 -3.42 8.80
CA PHE A 5 0.76 -2.80 8.08
C PHE A 5 -0.49 -2.65 8.95
N LEU A 6 -0.81 -3.63 9.81
CA LEU A 6 -1.91 -3.50 10.77
C LEU A 6 -1.70 -2.36 11.78
N LEU A 7 -0.46 -2.15 12.23
CA LEU A 7 -0.14 -1.06 13.15
C LEU A 7 -0.20 0.32 12.46
N ILE A 8 0.25 0.39 11.20
CA ILE A 8 0.10 1.58 10.36
C ILE A 8 -1.40 1.90 10.24
N ASN A 9 -2.19 0.93 9.79
CA ASN A 9 -3.63 1.09 9.60
C ASN A 9 -4.38 1.56 10.86
N LYS A 10 -4.07 0.98 12.02
CA LYS A 10 -4.69 1.36 13.29
C LYS A 10 -4.34 2.79 13.73
N ASN A 11 -3.19 3.30 13.31
CA ASN A 11 -2.67 4.61 13.70
C ASN A 11 -2.84 5.66 12.60
N SER A 12 -3.45 5.30 11.45
CA SER A 12 -3.78 6.23 10.39
C SER A 12 -4.92 7.17 10.79
N ALA A 13 -5.00 8.31 10.10
CA ALA A 13 -6.05 9.31 10.22
C ALA A 13 -7.46 8.66 10.15
N PRO A 14 -8.33 8.84 11.16
CA PRO A 14 -9.68 8.31 11.10
C PRO A 14 -10.54 9.14 10.13
N SER A 15 -11.38 8.46 9.35
CA SER A 15 -12.38 9.09 8.51
C SER A 15 -13.55 9.56 9.38
N ILE A 16 -14.08 10.74 9.04
CA ILE A 16 -15.28 11.29 9.63
C ILE A 16 -16.43 11.03 8.66
N ASN A 17 -17.52 10.46 9.16
CA ASN A 17 -18.79 10.48 8.44
C ASN A 17 -19.39 11.87 8.58
N GLY A 18 -19.31 12.67 7.53
CA GLY A 18 -19.88 14.01 7.52
C GLY A 18 -21.40 13.99 7.29
N ASN A 19 -22.07 15.04 7.74
CA ASN A 19 -23.52 15.20 7.57
C ASN A 19 -23.87 15.50 6.10
N SER A 20 -25.05 15.05 5.68
CA SER A 20 -25.59 15.04 4.31
C SER A 20 -25.57 16.38 3.54
N ASN A 21 -25.41 17.51 4.22
CA ASN A 21 -25.47 18.83 3.58
C ASN A 21 -24.14 19.27 2.95
N LEU A 22 -23.05 18.54 3.21
CA LEU A 22 -21.72 18.85 2.68
C LEU A 22 -21.35 18.04 1.44
N PHE A 23 -22.13 17.00 1.10
CA PHE A 23 -21.82 16.04 0.05
C PHE A 23 -23.05 15.77 -0.81
N ASP A 24 -22.82 15.61 -2.10
CA ASP A 24 -23.81 15.07 -3.02
C ASP A 24 -23.81 13.55 -2.89
N GLN A 25 -24.80 13.02 -2.19
CA GLN A 25 -24.97 11.58 -1.95
C GLN A 25 -25.36 10.81 -3.21
N LYS A 26 -25.71 11.49 -4.30
CA LYS A 26 -26.16 10.88 -5.55
C LYS A 26 -25.01 10.47 -6.48
N VAL A 27 -23.77 10.69 -6.03
CA VAL A 27 -22.55 10.36 -6.77
C VAL A 27 -22.25 8.86 -6.67
N ASP A 28 -21.90 8.26 -7.81
CA ASP A 28 -21.49 6.87 -7.87
C ASP A 28 -20.28 6.62 -6.95
N SER A 29 -20.27 5.48 -6.27
CA SER A 29 -19.22 5.07 -5.31
C SER A 29 -19.18 5.81 -3.96
N PHE A 30 -20.08 6.77 -3.70
CA PHE A 30 -20.14 7.49 -2.41
C PHE A 30 -20.32 6.54 -1.20
N ASN A 31 -21.27 5.60 -1.29
CA ASN A 31 -21.53 4.61 -0.24
C ASN A 31 -20.34 3.65 -0.01
N ARG A 32 -19.52 3.42 -1.05
CA ARG A 32 -18.33 2.57 -0.95
C ARG A 32 -17.24 3.30 -0.17
N CYS A 33 -16.93 4.55 -0.53
CA CYS A 33 -15.93 5.35 0.17
C CYS A 33 -16.27 5.60 1.65
N ILE A 34 -17.54 5.88 1.97
CA ILE A 34 -17.99 6.08 3.36
C ILE A 34 -17.91 4.82 4.24
N SER A 35 -17.86 3.64 3.63
CA SER A 35 -17.73 2.39 4.40
C SER A 35 -16.36 2.26 5.08
N HIS A 36 -15.34 2.97 4.60
CA HIS A 36 -13.99 2.93 5.14
C HIS A 36 -13.82 3.88 6.33
N SER A 37 -13.33 3.35 7.45
CA SER A 37 -13.17 4.10 8.71
C SER A 37 -11.84 4.84 8.86
N ASN A 38 -10.85 4.53 8.02
CA ASN A 38 -9.49 5.07 8.11
C ASN A 38 -9.01 5.53 6.73
N CYS A 39 -8.11 6.51 6.73
CA CYS A 39 -7.43 7.03 5.54
C CYS A 39 -6.75 5.90 4.74
N ASP A 40 -6.05 4.99 5.42
CA ASP A 40 -5.34 3.84 4.84
C ASP A 40 -6.24 2.97 3.94
N PHE A 41 -7.38 2.53 4.47
CA PHE A 41 -8.36 1.75 3.70
C PHE A 41 -9.05 2.58 2.61
N CYS A 42 -9.22 3.88 2.84
CA CYS A 42 -9.83 4.75 1.86
C CYS A 42 -8.96 4.94 0.61
N THR A 43 -7.65 5.12 0.78
CA THR A 43 -6.71 5.37 -0.33
C THR A 43 -6.26 4.11 -1.05
N THR A 44 -6.47 2.94 -0.45
CA THR A 44 -6.14 1.67 -1.10
C THR A 44 -7.20 1.28 -2.15
N ASP A 45 -8.43 1.79 -2.03
CA ASP A 45 -9.44 1.68 -3.10
C ASP A 45 -9.15 2.66 -4.26
N GLU A 46 -9.14 2.16 -5.49
CA GLU A 46 -8.86 2.95 -6.71
C GLU A 46 -9.87 4.09 -6.93
N LEU A 47 -11.11 3.93 -6.46
CA LEU A 47 -12.20 4.90 -6.66
C LEU A 47 -12.26 5.98 -5.58
N CYS A 48 -11.57 5.80 -4.46
CA CYS A 48 -11.68 6.65 -3.29
C CYS A 48 -10.35 7.35 -2.99
N GLY A 49 -10.44 8.45 -2.24
CA GLY A 49 -9.29 9.19 -1.74
C GLY A 49 -9.66 9.98 -0.50
N PHE A 50 -8.64 10.46 0.21
CA PHE A 50 -8.82 11.06 1.53
C PHE A 50 -8.60 12.57 1.51
N CYS A 51 -9.57 13.30 2.04
CA CYS A 51 -9.56 14.75 2.16
C CYS A 51 -9.31 15.13 3.63
N GLU A 52 -8.08 15.48 3.96
CA GLU A 52 -7.65 15.77 5.32
C GLU A 52 -7.86 17.26 5.66
N LYS A 53 -8.30 17.55 6.88
CA LYS A 53 -8.36 18.93 7.37
C LYS A 53 -7.03 19.33 7.99
N LYS A 54 -6.35 20.30 7.39
CA LYS A 54 -5.07 20.82 7.89
C LYS A 54 -5.28 21.55 9.22
N GLY A 55 -4.54 21.14 10.25
CA GLY A 55 -4.56 21.77 11.57
C GLY A 55 -5.49 21.17 12.63
N ASN A 56 -6.16 20.02 12.38
CA ASN A 56 -7.03 19.39 13.38
C ASN A 56 -6.85 17.86 13.47
N ASN A 57 -5.88 17.40 14.28
CA ASN A 57 -5.70 16.01 14.72
C ASN A 57 -5.71 14.93 13.62
N GLY A 58 -5.34 15.26 12.39
CA GLY A 58 -5.29 14.33 11.26
C GLY A 58 -6.63 13.64 10.99
N ARG A 59 -7.75 14.37 11.02
CA ARG A 59 -9.06 13.82 10.65
C ARG A 59 -9.49 14.35 9.28
N GLY A 60 -10.15 13.50 8.53
CA GLY A 60 -10.57 13.82 7.16
C GLY A 60 -11.79 13.04 6.72
N PHE A 61 -12.13 13.17 5.45
CA PHE A 61 -13.27 12.52 4.82
C PHE A 61 -12.79 11.58 3.71
N CYS A 62 -13.38 10.39 3.64
CA CYS A 62 -13.16 9.48 2.52
C CYS A 62 -14.16 9.78 1.40
N LEU A 63 -13.68 10.18 0.23
CA LEU A 63 -14.49 10.72 -0.85
C LEU A 63 -14.11 10.11 -2.21
N PRO A 64 -15.06 10.00 -3.16
CA PRO A 64 -14.77 9.46 -4.48
C PRO A 64 -13.88 10.41 -5.30
N LYS A 65 -12.88 9.85 -5.96
CA LYS A 65 -11.92 10.53 -6.85
C LYS A 65 -12.60 11.06 -8.10
N ASP A 66 -12.19 12.24 -8.58
CA ASP A 66 -12.67 12.81 -9.84
C ASP A 66 -12.15 12.03 -11.06
N HIS A 67 -13.00 11.88 -12.09
CA HIS A 67 -12.64 11.12 -13.29
C HIS A 67 -11.54 11.77 -14.14
N PHE A 68 -11.38 13.09 -14.07
CA PHE A 68 -10.42 13.84 -14.89
C PHE A 68 -9.19 14.27 -14.11
N ASN A 69 -9.32 14.51 -12.80
CA ASN A 69 -8.23 14.99 -11.94
C ASN A 69 -8.23 14.28 -10.58
N ALA A 70 -8.17 12.95 -10.59
CA ALA A 70 -8.18 12.09 -9.40
C ALA A 70 -7.12 12.49 -8.35
N ASP A 71 -5.94 12.92 -8.82
CA ASP A 71 -4.78 13.18 -7.96
C ASP A 71 -4.89 14.47 -7.11
N ILE A 72 -5.89 15.31 -7.38
CA ILE A 72 -5.96 16.68 -6.84
C ILE A 72 -7.33 17.00 -6.23
N ARG A 73 -8.39 16.30 -6.64
CA ARG A 73 -9.77 16.62 -6.23
C ARG A 73 -10.68 15.40 -6.14
N SER A 74 -11.71 15.55 -5.32
CA SER A 74 -12.85 14.62 -5.22
C SER A 74 -14.03 15.11 -6.05
N ILE A 75 -14.94 14.21 -6.39
CA ILE A 75 -16.19 14.56 -7.09
C ILE A 75 -17.08 15.41 -6.17
N THR A 76 -17.07 15.14 -4.86
CA THR A 76 -17.96 15.76 -3.89
C THR A 76 -17.27 16.05 -2.56
N GLY A 77 -17.78 17.03 -1.80
CA GLY A 77 -17.26 17.38 -0.48
C GLY A 77 -16.24 18.53 -0.47
N PRO A 78 -15.49 18.69 0.65
CA PRO A 78 -14.60 19.84 0.84
C PRO A 78 -13.46 19.94 -0.17
N CYS A 79 -13.01 18.79 -0.69
CA CYS A 79 -11.96 18.70 -1.70
C CYS A 79 -12.52 18.64 -3.14
N SER A 80 -13.75 19.10 -3.38
CA SER A 80 -14.37 19.18 -4.72
C SER A 80 -14.15 20.54 -5.41
N SER A 81 -13.68 21.54 -4.67
CA SER A 81 -13.54 22.90 -5.17
C SER A 81 -12.67 22.97 -6.44
N LYS A 82 -13.16 23.68 -7.46
CA LYS A 82 -12.41 23.91 -8.71
C LYS A 82 -11.26 24.91 -8.51
N ASN A 83 -11.34 25.75 -7.47
CA ASN A 83 -10.26 26.64 -7.08
C ASN A 83 -9.27 25.90 -6.18
N SER A 84 -8.59 24.90 -6.74
CA SER A 84 -7.50 24.19 -6.06
C SER A 84 -6.15 24.71 -6.55
N THR A 85 -5.27 25.02 -5.61
CA THR A 85 -3.84 25.23 -5.87
C THR A 85 -3.07 24.05 -5.29
N ASN A 86 -2.49 23.21 -6.14
CA ASN A 86 -1.65 22.07 -5.73
C ASN A 86 -2.32 21.10 -4.73
N GLY A 87 -3.61 20.79 -4.88
CA GLY A 87 -4.32 19.84 -4.01
C GLY A 87 -4.84 20.43 -2.71
N LEU A 88 -4.64 21.73 -2.49
CA LEU A 88 -5.19 22.48 -1.36
C LEU A 88 -6.55 23.07 -1.75
N HIS A 89 -7.51 22.94 -0.84
CA HIS A 89 -8.90 23.37 -1.00
C HIS A 89 -9.30 24.23 0.19
N PHE A 90 -9.87 25.41 -0.07
CA PHE A 90 -10.27 26.34 0.97
C PHE A 90 -11.78 26.53 1.00
N ILE A 91 -12.39 26.27 2.16
CA ILE A 91 -13.82 26.47 2.40
C ILE A 91 -13.97 27.20 3.72
N GLU A 92 -14.59 28.39 3.69
CA GLU A 92 -14.93 29.16 4.91
C GLU A 92 -13.75 29.34 5.88
N ASN A 93 -12.56 29.67 5.36
CA ASN A 93 -11.29 29.82 6.10
C ASN A 93 -10.69 28.53 6.69
N ILE A 94 -11.19 27.36 6.29
CA ILE A 94 -10.61 26.06 6.64
C ILE A 94 -9.88 25.50 5.41
N GLU A 95 -8.64 25.08 5.61
CA GLU A 95 -7.80 24.44 4.61
C GLU A 95 -7.96 22.93 4.68
N TYR A 96 -8.29 22.34 3.53
CA TYR A 96 -8.34 20.91 3.31
C TYR A 96 -7.28 20.53 2.29
N GLU A 97 -6.62 19.40 2.51
CA GLU A 97 -5.59 18.87 1.64
C GLU A 97 -6.04 17.53 1.10
N TRP A 98 -5.96 17.38 -0.22
CA TRP A 98 -6.15 16.08 -0.86
C TRP A 98 -4.88 15.27 -0.65
N ASN A 99 -4.93 14.32 0.29
CA ASN A 99 -3.77 13.54 0.69
C ASN A 99 -3.97 12.09 0.28
N GLU A 100 -3.23 11.67 -0.74
CA GLU A 100 -3.21 10.26 -1.19
C GLU A 100 -2.27 9.40 -0.35
N ASN A 101 -1.39 10.04 0.44
CA ASN A 101 -0.35 9.42 1.22
C ASN A 101 -0.68 9.46 2.71
N CYS A 102 -1.68 8.69 3.12
CA CYS A 102 -2.11 8.53 4.51
C CYS A 102 -1.03 7.96 5.46
N HIS A 103 0.05 7.39 4.91
CA HIS A 103 1.05 6.65 5.68
C HIS A 103 2.16 7.54 6.24
N THR A 104 2.34 8.76 5.74
CA THR A 104 3.44 9.65 6.14
C THR A 104 3.32 10.21 7.55
N ASP A 105 2.11 10.21 8.14
CA ASP A 105 1.90 10.66 9.52
C ASP A 105 2.16 9.58 10.57
N THR A 106 2.31 8.32 10.15
CA THR A 106 2.51 7.21 11.08
C THR A 106 4.00 6.97 11.36
N LYS A 107 4.37 6.91 12.64
CA LYS A 107 5.74 6.58 13.08
C LYS A 107 6.16 5.15 12.72
N TYR A 108 5.22 4.32 12.25
CA TYR A 108 5.41 2.89 12.02
C TYR A 108 5.80 2.52 10.59
N THR A 109 5.79 3.47 9.65
CA THR A 109 6.20 3.26 8.24
C THR A 109 7.65 2.78 8.09
N ILE A 110 8.51 3.04 9.07
CA ILE A 110 9.90 2.57 9.10
C ILE A 110 10.00 1.06 9.40
N LEU A 111 9.02 0.50 10.13
CA LEU A 111 9.03 -0.89 10.56
C LEU A 111 9.07 -1.91 9.39
N PRO A 112 8.23 -1.84 8.34
CA PRO A 112 8.31 -2.77 7.22
C PRO A 112 9.66 -2.67 6.48
N ILE A 113 10.24 -1.47 6.37
CA ILE A 113 11.54 -1.25 5.74
C ILE A 113 12.65 -1.94 6.53
N LEU A 114 12.68 -1.76 7.86
CA LEU A 114 13.68 -2.42 8.71
C LEU A 114 13.57 -3.95 8.63
N LEU A 115 12.35 -4.49 8.65
CA LEU A 115 12.12 -5.92 8.49
C LEU A 115 12.59 -6.43 7.14
N MET A 116 12.41 -5.66 6.07
CA MET A 116 12.90 -6.01 4.73
C MET A 116 14.43 -6.07 4.70
N VAL A 117 15.10 -5.07 5.28
CA VAL A 117 16.57 -5.03 5.33
C VAL A 117 17.12 -6.21 6.12
N ILE A 118 16.56 -6.50 7.30
CA ILE A 118 16.99 -7.65 8.12
C ILE A 118 16.81 -8.96 7.35
N PHE A 119 15.66 -9.13 6.68
CA PHE A 119 15.40 -10.29 5.84
C PHE A 119 16.46 -10.46 4.74
N LEU A 120 16.80 -9.37 4.03
CA LEU A 120 17.82 -9.39 2.98
C LEU A 120 19.21 -9.73 3.52
N CYS A 121 19.59 -9.18 4.68
CA CYS A 121 20.87 -9.49 5.33
C CYS A 121 20.96 -10.97 5.72
N SER A 122 19.91 -11.53 6.34
CA SER A 122 19.87 -12.96 6.69
C SER A 122 19.86 -13.87 5.45
N PHE A 123 19.17 -13.46 4.38
CA PHE A 123 19.17 -14.19 3.12
C PHE A 123 20.55 -14.21 2.47
N ALA A 124 21.24 -13.07 2.45
CA ALA A 124 22.56 -12.94 1.83
C ALA A 124 23.65 -13.75 2.55
N ILE A 125 23.64 -13.77 3.90
CA ILE A 125 24.68 -14.46 4.67
C ILE A 125 24.44 -15.97 4.73
N GLY A 126 23.19 -16.42 4.83
CA GLY A 126 22.87 -17.84 5.04
C GLY A 126 22.31 -18.51 3.80
N TYR A 127 21.09 -18.16 3.44
CA TYR A 127 20.30 -18.90 2.46
C TYR A 127 20.84 -18.84 1.03
N ALA A 128 21.52 -17.76 0.65
CA ALA A 128 22.09 -17.63 -0.69
C ALA A 128 23.28 -18.58 -0.94
N PRO A 129 24.34 -18.63 -0.10
CA PRO A 129 25.49 -19.50 -0.33
C PRO A 129 25.31 -20.96 0.15
N LEU A 130 24.52 -21.21 1.19
CA LEU A 130 24.44 -22.53 1.83
C LEU A 130 24.00 -23.65 0.87
N PRO A 131 22.95 -23.52 0.06
CA PRO A 131 22.51 -24.59 -0.84
C PRO A 131 23.57 -24.98 -1.87
N TRP A 132 24.38 -24.01 -2.33
CA TRP A 132 25.44 -24.27 -3.31
C TRP A 132 26.62 -25.01 -2.67
N VAL A 133 27.00 -24.63 -1.45
CA VAL A 133 28.05 -25.33 -0.69
C VAL A 133 27.62 -26.75 -0.35
N LEU A 134 26.39 -26.92 0.15
CA LEU A 134 25.86 -28.24 0.52
C LEU A 134 25.74 -29.18 -0.68
N ASN A 135 25.33 -28.69 -1.86
CA ASN A 135 25.33 -29.50 -3.09
C ASN A 135 26.74 -29.98 -3.48
N ALA A 136 27.80 -29.25 -3.12
CA ALA A 136 29.17 -29.66 -3.41
C ALA A 136 29.66 -30.77 -2.46
N GLU A 137 29.20 -30.75 -1.20
CA GLU A 137 29.69 -31.64 -0.14
C GLU A 137 28.88 -32.93 0.07
N PHE A 138 27.56 -32.93 -0.18
CA PHE A 138 26.73 -34.11 0.10
C PHE A 138 26.92 -35.28 -0.88
N TYR A 139 27.23 -35.00 -2.15
CA TYR A 139 27.16 -36.04 -3.17
C TYR A 139 28.52 -36.72 -3.43
N PRO A 140 28.53 -38.06 -3.57
CA PRO A 140 29.71 -38.79 -4.00
C PRO A 140 30.09 -38.40 -5.44
N LEU A 141 31.40 -38.46 -5.75
CA LEU A 141 31.99 -37.95 -7.00
C LEU A 141 31.30 -38.43 -8.28
N TRP A 142 30.82 -39.67 -8.32
CA TRP A 142 30.19 -40.28 -9.49
C TRP A 142 28.76 -39.77 -9.77
N ALA A 143 28.04 -39.28 -8.77
CA ALA A 143 26.67 -38.79 -8.90
C ALA A 143 26.56 -37.25 -8.93
N ARG A 144 27.65 -36.57 -8.61
CA ARG A 144 27.66 -35.12 -8.34
C ARG A 144 27.10 -34.30 -9.49
N SER A 145 27.47 -34.60 -10.73
CA SER A 145 27.03 -33.83 -11.91
C SER A 145 25.51 -33.88 -12.10
N THR A 146 24.89 -35.06 -11.95
CA THR A 146 23.45 -35.26 -12.09
C THR A 146 22.66 -34.60 -10.96
N CYS A 147 23.16 -34.68 -9.73
CA CYS A 147 22.50 -34.04 -8.60
C CYS A 147 22.59 -32.52 -8.66
N VAL A 148 23.75 -31.96 -9.06
CA VAL A 148 23.92 -30.51 -9.22
C VAL A 148 23.05 -29.97 -10.36
N SER A 149 22.90 -30.70 -11.47
CA SER A 149 22.03 -30.26 -12.57
C SER A 149 20.55 -30.25 -12.16
N LEU A 150 20.10 -31.26 -11.42
CA LEU A 150 18.73 -31.33 -10.89
C LEU A 150 18.46 -30.19 -9.90
N THR A 151 19.36 -29.93 -8.94
CA THR A 151 19.19 -28.80 -8.01
C THR A 151 19.15 -27.47 -8.74
N THR A 152 20.01 -27.28 -9.73
CA THR A 152 20.03 -26.05 -10.54
C THR A 152 18.72 -25.88 -11.32
N PHE A 153 18.22 -26.96 -11.94
CA PHE A 153 16.93 -26.96 -12.62
C PHE A 153 15.80 -26.55 -11.67
N CYS A 154 15.67 -27.19 -10.50
CA CYS A 154 14.67 -26.84 -9.52
C CYS A 154 14.80 -25.38 -9.05
N ASN A 155 16.02 -24.88 -8.85
CA ASN A 155 16.24 -23.49 -8.45
C ASN A 155 15.67 -22.50 -9.48
N TRP A 156 15.94 -22.71 -10.77
CA TRP A 156 15.41 -21.87 -11.83
C TRP A 156 13.92 -22.05 -12.07
N GLU A 157 13.38 -23.26 -11.88
CA GLU A 157 11.95 -23.53 -11.98
C GLU A 157 11.17 -22.77 -10.89
N PHE A 158 11.59 -22.86 -9.63
CA PHE A 158 10.94 -22.11 -8.55
C PHE A 158 11.15 -20.61 -8.69
N ASN A 159 12.29 -20.16 -9.23
CA ASN A 159 12.49 -18.75 -9.56
C ASN A 159 11.44 -18.25 -10.55
N LEU A 160 11.20 -19.01 -11.64
CA LEU A 160 10.16 -18.71 -12.62
C LEU A 160 8.77 -18.65 -11.98
N ILE A 161 8.42 -19.64 -11.14
CA ILE A 161 7.12 -19.68 -10.45
C ILE A 161 6.93 -18.45 -9.55
N VAL A 162 7.96 -18.07 -8.78
CA VAL A 162 7.90 -16.87 -7.92
C VAL A 162 7.75 -15.61 -8.76
N SER A 163 8.50 -15.47 -9.86
CA SER A 163 8.38 -14.30 -10.74
C SER A 163 7.00 -14.16 -11.37
N LEU A 164 6.38 -15.27 -11.79
CA LEU A 164 5.02 -15.26 -12.36
C LEU A 164 3.95 -14.94 -11.32
N THR A 165 4.07 -15.49 -10.12
CA THR A 165 3.08 -15.29 -9.04
C THR A 165 3.18 -13.92 -8.39
N PHE A 166 4.38 -13.34 -8.30
CA PHE A 166 4.61 -12.05 -7.65
C PHE A 166 3.78 -10.90 -8.26
N LEU A 167 3.68 -10.85 -9.59
CA LEU A 167 2.92 -9.77 -10.25
C LEU A 167 1.44 -9.83 -9.89
N THR A 168 0.83 -11.02 -9.95
CA THR A 168 -0.56 -11.23 -9.58
C THR A 168 -0.80 -10.87 -8.11
N LEU A 169 0.07 -11.32 -7.21
CA LEU A 169 -0.04 -10.99 -5.78
C LEU A 169 0.07 -9.48 -5.52
N THR A 170 0.94 -8.77 -6.23
CA THR A 170 1.13 -7.33 -6.03
C THR A 170 -0.07 -6.54 -6.52
N GLN A 171 -0.63 -6.91 -7.68
CA GLN A 171 -1.83 -6.27 -8.23
C GLN A 171 -3.06 -6.43 -7.34
N GLU A 172 -3.23 -7.61 -6.73
CA GLU A 172 -4.31 -7.83 -5.77
C GLU A 172 -4.03 -7.10 -4.45
N ALA A 173 -2.78 -7.03 -3.99
CA ALA A 173 -2.42 -6.31 -2.77
C ALA A 173 -2.63 -4.79 -2.87
N THR A 174 -2.52 -4.20 -4.07
CA THR A 174 -2.82 -2.79 -4.31
C THR A 174 -4.30 -2.48 -4.48
N LYS A 175 -5.17 -3.49 -4.58
CA LYS A 175 -6.64 -3.35 -4.72
C LYS A 175 -7.41 -3.52 -3.41
N ILE A 176 -6.71 -3.73 -2.29
CA ILE A 176 -7.30 -4.00 -0.97
C ILE A 176 -7.91 -2.73 -0.35
#